data_AF-A0A9X1Z3S0-F1
#
_entry.id   AF-A0A9X1Z3S0-F1
#
_cell.length_a   1.000
_cell.length_b   1.000
_cell.length_c   1.000
_cell.angle_alpha   90.00
_cell.angle_beta   90.00
_cell.angle_gamma   90.00
#
_symmetry.space_group_name_H-M   'P 1'
#
loop_
_entity.id
_entity.type
_entity.pdbx_description
1 polymer ?
#
loop_
_entity_poly.entity_id
_entity_poly.type
_entity_poly.pdbx_seq_one_letter_code
_entity_poly.pdbx_strand_id
1 'polypeptide(L)'
;MDAEDMSLASVELMCQYLGFVSMAEWIKTDIHDPTRGTYYCQGGYYQMTYPLSGKNRHYKNGKLATIKAEHGWELTWRMSQFELEQENRKAQTFVVGVNYLVNQDLMFKANFIRAKRRDESVAEGYDNAFSFRAQYSF
;
A
#
# COMPACT_ATOMS: atom_id res chain seq x y z
N MET A 1 -18.32 -13.88 8.70
CA MET A 1 -17.81 -13.05 9.80
C MET A 1 -18.82 -11.94 9.95
N ASP A 2 -19.80 -12.13 10.82
CA ASP A 2 -20.70 -11.05 11.24
C ASP A 2 -20.03 -10.42 12.46
N ALA A 3 -19.26 -9.36 12.24
CA ALA A 3 -18.69 -8.57 13.32
C ALA A 3 -19.76 -7.58 13.79
N GLU A 4 -20.28 -7.78 15.00
CA GLU A 4 -21.33 -6.92 15.57
C GLU A 4 -20.78 -5.59 16.08
N ASP A 5 -19.48 -5.50 16.37
CA ASP A 5 -18.82 -4.26 16.80
C ASP A 5 -17.36 -4.20 16.33
N MET A 6 -16.98 -3.07 15.72
CA MET A 6 -15.65 -2.82 15.15
C MET A 6 -15.18 -1.42 15.55
N SER A 7 -14.08 -1.35 16.29
CA SER A 7 -13.42 -0.09 16.62
C SER A 7 -12.17 0.07 15.75
N LEU A 8 -12.01 1.22 15.10
CA LEU A 8 -10.87 1.52 14.22
C LEU A 8 -10.26 2.87 14.56
N ALA A 9 -8.95 2.89 14.72
CA ALA A 9 -8.17 4.11 14.83
C ALA A 9 -7.06 4.10 13.76
N SER A 10 -6.93 5.19 13.01
CA SER A 10 -5.90 5.33 11.98
C SER A 10 -5.19 6.67 12.05
N VAL A 11 -3.94 6.67 11.62
CA VAL A 11 -3.12 7.88 11.41
C VAL A 11 -2.53 7.80 10.01
N GLU A 12 -2.68 8.87 9.26
CA GLU A 12 -2.13 9.01 7.91
C GLU A 12 -1.22 10.26 7.85
N LEU A 13 -0.07 10.12 7.21
CA LEU A 13 0.86 11.20 6.94
C LEU A 13 1.25 11.19 5.47
N MET A 14 1.25 12.35 4.85
CA MET A 14 1.69 12.54 3.47
C MET A 14 2.62 13.75 3.42
N CYS A 15 3.76 13.60 2.74
CA CYS A 15 4.63 14.70 2.40
C CYS A 15 5.00 14.65 0.91
N GLN A 16 5.17 15.83 0.32
CA GLN A 16 5.53 15.96 -1.08
C GLN A 16 6.54 17.09 -1.27
N TYR A 17 7.62 16.78 -1.99
CA TYR A 17 8.71 17.73 -2.25
C TYR A 17 9.40 17.40 -3.59
N LEU A 18 9.47 18.38 -4.50
CA LEU A 18 10.16 18.26 -5.80
C LEU A 18 9.81 16.98 -6.60
N GLY A 19 8.51 16.67 -6.69
CA GLY A 19 7.98 15.48 -7.37
C GLY A 19 7.96 14.24 -6.49
N PHE A 20 8.82 14.16 -5.48
CA PHE A 20 8.81 13.06 -4.53
C PHE A 20 7.58 13.11 -3.64
N VAL A 21 6.87 12.00 -3.55
CA VAL A 21 5.73 11.82 -2.66
C VAL A 21 6.04 10.68 -1.71
N SER A 22 5.86 10.92 -0.42
CA SER A 22 5.98 9.91 0.63
C SER A 22 4.70 9.90 1.44
N MET A 23 4.20 8.70 1.71
CA MET A 23 2.95 8.46 2.43
C MET A 23 3.15 7.34 3.44
N ALA A 24 2.58 7.50 4.62
CA ALA A 24 2.57 6.49 5.65
C ALA A 24 1.16 6.40 6.25
N GLU A 25 0.70 5.19 6.50
CA GLU A 25 -0.56 4.94 7.19
C GLU A 25 -0.35 3.85 8.24
N TRP A 26 -0.95 4.03 9.41
CA TRP A 26 -1.01 3.03 10.46
C TRP A 26 -2.44 2.91 10.96
N ILE A 27 -2.93 1.68 11.08
CA ILE A 27 -4.28 1.35 11.52
C ILE A 27 -4.19 0.35 12.66
N LYS A 28 -5.03 0.56 13.67
CA LYS A 28 -5.36 -0.43 14.70
C LYS A 28 -6.86 -0.71 14.66
N THR A 29 -7.23 -1.97 14.81
CA THR A 29 -8.61 -2.40 14.73
C THR A 29 -8.88 -3.54 15.70
N ASP A 30 -9.98 -3.38 16.43
CA ASP A 30 -10.51 -4.39 17.33
C ASP A 30 -11.78 -4.95 16.70
N ILE A 31 -11.79 -6.27 16.44
CA ILE A 31 -12.91 -6.97 15.81
C ILE A 31 -13.51 -7.92 16.84
N HIS A 32 -14.73 -7.65 17.28
CA HIS A 32 -15.42 -8.55 18.21
C HIS A 32 -16.21 -9.63 17.47
N ASP A 33 -15.86 -10.89 17.68
CA ASP A 33 -16.63 -12.05 17.24
C ASP A 33 -17.34 -12.68 18.45
N PRO A 34 -18.68 -12.69 18.51
CA PRO A 34 -19.43 -13.22 19.66
C PRO A 34 -19.20 -14.72 19.90
N THR A 35 -18.68 -15.45 18.92
CA THR A 35 -18.40 -16.89 19.02
C THR A 35 -16.93 -17.22 19.30
N ARG A 36 -16.01 -16.31 19.01
CA ARG A 36 -14.55 -16.56 19.05
C ARG A 36 -13.74 -15.54 19.84
N GLY A 37 -14.36 -14.48 20.35
CA GLY A 37 -13.72 -13.42 21.13
C GLY A 37 -13.27 -12.23 20.30
N THR A 38 -12.49 -11.34 20.90
CA THR A 38 -11.98 -10.13 20.23
C THR A 38 -10.65 -10.40 19.55
N TYR A 39 -10.52 -9.99 18.29
CA TYR A 39 -9.29 -10.00 17.49
C TYR A 39 -8.69 -8.60 17.42
N TYR A 40 -7.39 -8.49 17.66
CA TYR A 40 -6.62 -7.25 17.65
C TYR A 40 -5.72 -7.27 16.42
N CYS A 41 -6.07 -6.43 15.45
CA CYS A 41 -5.36 -6.29 14.20
C CYS A 41 -4.60 -4.97 14.22
N GLN A 42 -3.35 -4.98 13.78
CA GLN A 42 -2.64 -3.75 13.47
C GLN A 42 -1.85 -3.88 12.19
N GLY A 43 -1.69 -2.77 11.49
CA GLY A 43 -0.93 -2.79 10.26
C GLY A 43 -0.77 -1.40 9.70
N GLY A 44 0.11 -1.31 8.73
CA GLY A 44 0.39 -0.06 8.08
C GLY A 44 1.25 -0.23 6.87
N TYR A 45 1.45 0.86 6.16
CA TYR A 45 2.38 0.91 5.06
C TYR A 45 3.16 2.20 5.05
N TYR A 46 4.29 2.11 4.38
CA TYR A 46 5.08 3.24 3.95
C TYR A 46 5.26 3.14 2.45
N GLN A 47 4.87 4.18 1.72
CA GLN A 47 4.96 4.25 0.27
C GLN A 47 5.73 5.50 -0.12
N MET A 48 6.65 5.36 -1.08
CA MET A 48 7.16 6.50 -1.80
C MET A 48 6.93 6.37 -3.29
N THR A 49 6.86 7.50 -3.96
CA THR A 49 6.65 7.58 -5.40
C THR A 49 7.41 8.77 -5.93
N TYR A 50 8.13 8.57 -7.04
CA TYR A 50 8.91 9.61 -7.69
C TYR A 50 8.67 9.57 -9.20
N PRO A 51 7.97 10.59 -9.75
CA PRO A 51 7.89 10.79 -11.17
C PRO A 51 9.21 11.40 -11.68
N LEU A 52 9.80 10.79 -12.71
CA LEU A 52 11.04 11.29 -13.33
C LEU A 52 10.86 12.67 -13.98
N SER A 53 9.61 13.09 -14.21
CA SER A 53 9.31 14.46 -14.68
C SER A 53 9.58 15.53 -13.62
N GLY A 54 9.79 15.15 -12.34
CA GLY A 54 9.96 16.07 -11.21
C GLY A 54 8.71 16.89 -10.88
N LYS A 55 7.60 16.69 -11.60
CA LYS A 55 6.36 17.44 -11.39
C LYS A 55 5.63 16.95 -10.16
N ASN A 56 5.12 17.91 -9.39
CA ASN A 56 4.25 17.60 -8.26
C ASN A 56 2.87 17.13 -8.73
N ARG A 57 2.34 16.09 -8.09
CA ARG A 57 0.93 15.72 -8.10
C ARG A 57 0.08 16.85 -7.52
N HIS A 58 -1.09 17.05 -8.11
CA HIS A 58 -2.09 17.96 -7.55
C HIS A 58 -2.73 17.30 -6.32
N TYR A 59 -2.85 18.05 -5.23
CA TYR A 59 -3.44 17.57 -3.97
C TYR A 59 -4.61 18.45 -3.59
N LYS A 60 -5.80 17.86 -3.39
CA LYS A 60 -7.00 18.59 -2.98
C LYS A 60 -7.88 17.69 -2.12
N ASN A 61 -8.37 18.22 -0.99
CA ASN A 61 -9.30 17.54 -0.08
C ASN A 61 -8.81 16.16 0.40
N GLY A 62 -7.53 16.03 0.78
CA GLY A 62 -7.00 14.74 1.23
C GLY A 62 -6.67 13.75 0.11
N LYS A 63 -6.89 14.10 -1.16
CA LYS A 63 -6.71 13.19 -2.29
C LYS A 63 -5.59 13.65 -3.20
N LEU A 64 -4.72 12.70 -3.52
CA LEU A 64 -3.64 12.85 -4.47
C LEU A 64 -4.13 12.53 -5.88
N ALA A 65 -4.10 13.51 -6.78
CA ALA A 65 -4.49 13.32 -8.16
C ALA A 65 -3.37 12.66 -8.99
N THR A 66 -3.75 12.14 -10.16
CA THR A 66 -2.82 11.63 -11.17
C THR A 66 -1.92 12.76 -11.70
N ILE A 67 -0.68 12.41 -12.03
CA ILE A 67 0.26 13.33 -12.67
C ILE A 67 -0.17 13.55 -14.11
N LYS A 68 -0.26 14.82 -14.52
CA LYS A 68 -0.37 15.19 -15.93
C LYS A 68 1.02 15.10 -16.57
N ALA A 69 1.35 13.94 -17.12
CA ALA A 69 2.56 13.71 -17.89
C ALA A 69 2.20 12.99 -19.20
N GLU A 70 2.90 13.37 -20.27
CA GLU A 70 2.89 12.66 -21.55
C GLU A 70 4.24 11.96 -21.65
N HIS A 71 4.21 10.64 -21.90
CA HIS A 71 5.40 9.78 -21.94
C HIS A 71 6.32 9.88 -20.71
N GLY A 72 5.72 9.84 -19.52
CA GLY A 72 6.42 9.95 -18.24
C GLY A 72 6.70 8.60 -17.59
N TRP A 73 7.80 8.51 -16.85
CA TRP A 73 8.09 7.38 -15.97
C TRP A 73 7.91 7.78 -14.51
N GLU A 74 7.44 6.84 -13.71
CA GLU A 74 7.31 6.99 -12.27
C GLU A 74 7.77 5.73 -11.57
N LEU A 75 8.62 5.90 -10.56
CA LEU A 75 9.08 4.83 -9.70
C LEU A 75 8.24 4.82 -8.44
N THR A 76 7.85 3.62 -8.00
CA THR A 76 7.11 3.43 -6.76
C THR A 76 7.75 2.33 -5.94
N TRP A 77 7.74 2.49 -4.63
CA TRP A 77 8.00 1.39 -3.72
C TRP A 77 7.12 1.50 -2.49
N ARG A 78 6.80 0.35 -1.91
CA ARG A 78 5.94 0.26 -0.75
C ARG A 78 6.39 -0.87 0.16
N MET A 79 6.55 -0.55 1.44
CA MET A 79 6.64 -1.54 2.50
C MET A 79 5.29 -1.59 3.20
N SER A 80 4.76 -2.78 3.45
CA SER A 80 3.55 -2.94 4.23
C SER A 80 3.75 -4.04 5.26
N GLN A 81 3.17 -3.84 6.43
CA GLN A 81 3.13 -4.85 7.47
C GLN A 81 1.73 -4.97 8.04
N PHE A 82 1.36 -6.18 8.38
CA PHE A 82 0.12 -6.52 9.05
C PHE A 82 0.41 -7.58 10.10
N GLU A 83 -0.17 -7.41 11.28
CA GLU A 83 0.01 -8.26 12.43
C GLU A 83 -1.34 -8.57 13.07
N LEU A 84 -1.53 -9.85 13.37
CA LEU A 84 -2.63 -10.36 14.17
C LEU A 84 -2.07 -10.73 15.54
N GLU A 85 -2.35 -9.91 16.55
CA GLU A 85 -1.64 -9.99 17.83
C GLU A 85 -1.92 -11.32 18.56
N GLN A 86 -3.16 -11.82 18.54
CA GLN A 86 -3.54 -13.07 19.21
C GLN A 86 -2.83 -14.30 18.65
N GLU A 87 -2.57 -14.33 17.35
CA GLU A 87 -1.99 -15.50 16.67
C GLU A 87 -0.48 -15.34 16.42
N ASN A 88 0.11 -14.20 16.84
CA ASN A 88 1.48 -13.79 16.53
C ASN A 88 1.82 -13.93 15.03
N ARG A 89 0.82 -13.76 14.17
CA ARG A 89 0.96 -13.89 12.71
C ARG A 89 1.30 -12.54 12.13
N LYS A 90 2.42 -12.50 11.39
CA LYS A 90 2.88 -11.27 10.73
C LYS A 90 3.00 -11.51 9.23
N ALA A 91 2.40 -10.61 8.46
CA ALA A 91 2.53 -10.56 7.01
C ALA A 91 3.25 -9.26 6.64
N GLN A 92 4.36 -9.38 5.92
CA GLN A 92 5.12 -8.26 5.41
C GLN A 92 5.19 -8.34 3.89
N THR A 93 4.99 -7.21 3.22
CA THR A 93 5.16 -7.12 1.77
C THR A 93 6.09 -5.98 1.42
N PHE A 94 6.96 -6.23 0.45
CA PHE A 94 7.80 -5.24 -0.17
C PHE A 94 7.48 -5.19 -1.65
N VAL A 95 7.08 -4.02 -2.13
CA VAL A 95 6.72 -3.79 -3.53
C VAL A 95 7.67 -2.78 -4.10
N VAL A 96 8.21 -3.06 -5.28
CA VAL A 96 8.92 -2.09 -6.12
C VAL A 96 8.27 -2.12 -7.48
N GLY A 97 8.01 -0.95 -8.04
CA GLY A 97 7.28 -0.84 -9.27
C GLY A 97 7.70 0.35 -10.11
N VAL A 98 7.32 0.24 -11.36
CA VAL A 98 7.49 1.27 -12.37
C VAL A 98 6.17 1.48 -13.07
N ASN A 99 5.78 2.75 -13.19
CA ASN A 99 4.61 3.18 -13.92
C ASN A 99 5.07 3.97 -15.15
N TYR A 100 4.53 3.64 -16.32
CA TYR A 100 4.72 4.41 -17.55
C TYR A 100 3.42 5.11 -17.90
N LEU A 101 3.40 6.43 -17.79
CA LEU A 101 2.29 7.30 -18.12
C LEU A 101 2.42 7.66 -19.60
N VAL A 102 1.60 7.03 -20.45
CA VAL A 102 1.62 7.29 -21.90
C VAL A 102 1.01 8.67 -22.16
N ASN A 103 -0.18 8.91 -21.60
CA ASN A 103 -0.90 10.17 -21.64
C ASN A 103 -1.75 10.32 -20.36
N GLN A 104 -2.69 11.28 -20.32
CA GLN A 104 -3.55 11.50 -19.15
C GLN A 104 -4.52 10.34 -18.88
N ASP A 105 -4.76 9.50 -19.89
CA ASP A 105 -5.82 8.49 -19.88
C ASP A 105 -5.25 7.07 -19.77
N LEU A 106 -4.03 6.84 -20.26
CA LEU A 106 -3.41 5.53 -20.38
C LEU A 106 -2.10 5.45 -19.58
N MET A 107 -2.03 4.44 -18.72
CA MET A 107 -0.85 4.12 -17.92
C MET A 107 -0.62 2.62 -17.85
N PHE A 108 0.65 2.23 -17.96
CA PHE A 108 1.11 0.88 -17.68
C PHE A 108 1.82 0.81 -16.34
N LYS A 109 1.66 -0.28 -15.61
CA LYS A 109 2.31 -0.52 -14.31
C LYS A 109 2.94 -1.90 -14.32
N ALA A 110 4.15 -1.98 -13.83
CA ALA A 110 4.85 -3.22 -13.58
C ALA A 110 5.36 -3.21 -12.14
N ASN A 111 5.01 -4.23 -11.35
CA ASN A 111 5.41 -4.34 -9.95
C ASN A 111 6.06 -5.70 -9.71
N PHE A 112 7.15 -5.68 -8.94
CA PHE A 112 7.70 -6.83 -8.26
C PHE A 112 7.25 -6.78 -6.79
N ILE A 113 6.74 -7.89 -6.29
CA ILE A 113 6.19 -8.02 -4.95
C ILE A 113 6.91 -9.18 -4.27
N ARG A 114 7.49 -8.91 -3.11
CA ARG A 114 8.03 -9.93 -2.21
C ARG A 114 7.18 -9.97 -0.96
N ALA A 115 6.59 -11.12 -0.68
CA ALA A 115 5.83 -11.37 0.53
C ALA A 115 6.66 -12.23 1.48
N LYS A 116 6.61 -11.89 2.77
CA LYS A 116 7.13 -12.70 3.86
C LYS A 116 5.98 -12.94 4.83
N ARG A 117 5.73 -14.20 5.15
CA ARG A 117 4.81 -14.59 6.23
C ARG A 117 5.61 -15.21 7.36
N ARG A 118 5.39 -14.72 8.58
CA ARG A 118 5.92 -15.32 9.79
C ARG A 118 4.75 -15.93 10.57
N ASP A 119 4.87 -17.22 10.84
CA ASP A 119 3.96 -18.04 11.65
C ASP A 119 4.85 -18.81 12.63
N GLU A 120 4.49 -18.92 13.91
CA GLU A 120 5.34 -19.58 14.93
C GLU A 120 5.61 -21.06 14.64
N SER A 121 4.81 -21.68 13.76
CA SER A 121 4.82 -23.11 13.46
C SER A 121 5.40 -23.47 12.09
N VAL A 122 5.82 -22.50 11.26
CA VAL A 122 6.27 -22.75 9.89
C VAL A 122 7.56 -21.99 9.59
N ALA A 123 8.51 -22.64 8.91
CA ALA A 123 9.75 -22.02 8.44
C ALA A 123 9.48 -20.70 7.69
N GLU A 124 10.29 -19.68 7.92
CA GLU A 124 10.15 -18.38 7.26
C GLU A 124 10.27 -18.54 5.73
N GLY A 125 9.13 -18.39 5.03
CA GLY A 125 9.05 -18.44 3.58
C GLY A 125 9.06 -17.04 2.95
N TYR A 126 9.72 -16.92 1.81
CA TYR A 126 9.62 -15.75 0.94
C TYR A 126 8.96 -16.14 -0.36
N ASP A 127 7.87 -15.47 -0.72
CA ASP A 127 7.21 -15.64 -1.99
C ASP A 127 7.41 -14.40 -2.84
N ASN A 128 7.67 -14.59 -4.13
CA ASN A 128 7.86 -13.52 -5.09
C ASN A 128 6.73 -13.56 -6.13
N ALA A 129 6.24 -12.39 -6.51
CA ALA A 129 5.24 -12.24 -7.55
C ALA A 129 5.57 -11.05 -8.45
N PHE A 130 5.16 -11.14 -9.71
CA PHE A 130 5.18 -10.04 -10.67
C PHE A 130 3.75 -9.69 -11.06
N SER A 131 3.47 -8.39 -11.16
CA SER A 131 2.16 -7.88 -11.57
C SER A 131 2.33 -6.87 -12.69
N PHE A 132 1.59 -7.06 -13.77
CA PHE A 132 1.49 -6.11 -14.87
C PHE A 132 0.06 -5.60 -14.99
N ARG A 133 -0.12 -4.30 -15.25
CA ARG A 133 -1.42 -3.68 -15.41
C ARG A 133 -1.39 -2.65 -16.51
N ALA A 134 -2.37 -2.69 -17.41
CA ALA A 134 -2.75 -1.58 -18.27
C ALA A 134 -3.99 -0.91 -17.65
N GLN A 135 -3.97 0.41 -17.53
CA GLN A 135 -5.09 1.17 -16.97
C GLN A 135 -5.46 2.29 -17.95
N TYR A 136 -6.72 2.31 -18.35
CA TYR A 136 -7.31 3.36 -19.18
C TYR A 136 -8.43 4.08 -18.40
N SER A 137 -8.41 5.40 -18.38
CA SER A 137 -9.40 6.27 -17.75
C SER A 137 -10.15 7.04 -18.83
N PHE A 138 -11.48 7.13 -18.73
CA PHE A 138 -12.37 7.87 -19.64
C PHE A 138 -13.09 9.01 -18.94
#